data_AF-A0A4P5W7U6-F1
#
_entry.id   AF-A0A4P5W7U6-F1
#
_cell.length_a   1.000
_cell.length_b   1.000
_cell.length_c   1.000
_cell.angle_alpha   90.00
_cell.angle_beta   90.00
_cell.angle_gamma   90.00
#
_symmetry.space_group_name_H-M   'P 1'
#
loop_
_entity.id
_entity.type
_entity.pdbx_description
1 polymer ?
#
loop_
_entity_poly.entity_id
_entity_poly.type
_entity_poly.pdbx_seq_one_letter_code
_entity_poly.pdbx_strand_id
1 'polypeptide(L)'
;MVVVVFAILGSLLGCGPTCRTTCETLYGSGQDQCNINVPDFEGEEGANRLIVECQATCEEAMTNTGTVGTYDPNSNTDTKIDIANEKQAALWMDCVATTSCDNMDKGFCQPHY
;
A
#
# COMPACT_ATOMS: atom_id res chain seq x y z
N MET A 1 -4.01 23.43 -45.09
CA MET A 1 -2.96 22.63 -44.43
C MET A 1 -3.22 22.72 -42.94
N VAL A 2 -3.80 21.68 -42.34
CA VAL A 2 -4.10 21.65 -40.90
C VAL A 2 -2.93 20.95 -40.21
N VAL A 3 -2.16 21.71 -39.43
CA VAL A 3 -1.10 21.17 -38.57
C VAL A 3 -1.80 20.59 -37.35
N VAL A 4 -2.02 19.28 -37.34
CA VAL A 4 -2.50 18.56 -36.16
C VAL A 4 -1.29 18.35 -35.25
N VAL A 5 -1.23 19.14 -34.19
CA VAL A 5 -0.25 19.01 -33.12
C VAL A 5 -0.45 17.65 -32.44
N PHE A 6 0.53 16.77 -32.59
CA PHE A 6 0.64 15.54 -31.80
C PHE A 6 0.83 15.94 -30.33
N ALA A 7 -0.24 15.88 -29.54
CA ALA A 7 -0.14 15.89 -28.09
C ALA A 7 0.43 14.55 -27.65
N ILE A 8 1.74 14.52 -27.41
CA ILE A 8 2.44 13.43 -26.74
C ILE A 8 1.95 13.45 -25.28
N LEU A 9 0.95 12.62 -24.97
CA LEU A 9 0.54 12.36 -23.59
C LEU A 9 1.68 11.60 -22.90
N GLY A 10 2.31 12.30 -21.95
CA GLY A 10 3.47 11.83 -21.21
C GLY A 10 3.19 10.59 -20.36
N SER A 11 4.04 9.59 -20.55
CA SER A 11 4.66 8.77 -19.51
C SER A 11 3.77 8.22 -18.37
N LEU A 12 3.05 7.13 -18.63
CA LEU A 12 2.59 6.16 -17.60
C LEU A 12 3.65 5.08 -17.32
N LEU A 13 4.94 5.39 -17.41
CA LEU A 13 6.02 4.43 -17.20
C LEU A 13 6.99 4.94 -16.14
N GLY A 14 6.75 4.51 -14.91
CA GLY A 14 7.67 4.68 -13.79
C GLY A 14 6.98 4.44 -12.43
N CYS A 15 7.24 3.42 -11.62
CA CYS A 15 7.79 2.05 -11.79
C CYS A 15 7.69 1.45 -10.38
N GLY A 16 6.57 0.83 -10.02
CA GLY A 16 6.38 0.19 -8.71
C GLY A 16 5.00 0.42 -8.11
N PRO A 17 4.65 -0.35 -7.07
CA PRO A 17 3.46 -0.12 -6.27
C PRO A 17 3.46 1.29 -5.65
N THR A 18 2.28 1.93 -5.61
CA THR A 18 2.04 3.22 -4.94
C THR A 18 1.28 3.00 -3.63
N CYS A 19 1.28 3.97 -2.72
CA CYS A 19 0.47 3.91 -1.49
C CYS A 19 -0.99 3.54 -1.79
N ARG A 20 -1.61 4.23 -2.75
CA ARG A 20 -2.98 3.97 -3.19
C ARG A 20 -3.17 2.54 -3.67
N THR A 21 -2.40 2.09 -4.66
CA THR A 21 -2.56 0.74 -5.22
C THR A 21 -2.27 -0.34 -4.18
N THR A 22 -1.34 -0.09 -3.26
CA THR A 22 -0.99 -1.00 -2.17
C THR A 22 -2.16 -1.17 -1.20
N CYS A 23 -2.79 -0.08 -0.79
CA CYS A 23 -3.96 -0.11 0.08
C CYS A 23 -5.19 -0.71 -0.62
N GLU A 24 -5.39 -0.42 -1.91
CA GLU A 24 -6.43 -1.07 -2.72
C GLU A 24 -6.19 -2.59 -2.84
N THR A 25 -4.94 -3.05 -2.98
CA THR A 25 -4.60 -4.48 -2.97
C THR A 25 -4.95 -5.12 -1.62
N LEU A 26 -4.67 -4.48 -0.50
CA LEU A 26 -4.96 -5.03 0.83
C LEU A 26 -6.45 -5.06 1.14
N TYR A 27 -7.13 -3.93 0.99
CA TYR A 27 -8.45 -3.70 1.59
C TYR A 27 -9.58 -3.53 0.58
N GLY A 28 -9.26 -3.49 -0.72
CA GLY A 28 -10.28 -3.41 -1.76
C GLY A 28 -11.08 -4.70 -1.91
N SER A 29 -12.27 -4.57 -2.50
CA SER A 29 -13.14 -5.67 -2.90
C SER A 29 -13.13 -5.86 -4.43
N GLY A 30 -12.29 -6.78 -4.93
CA GLY A 30 -12.07 -7.01 -6.37
C GLY A 30 -11.33 -8.32 -6.64
N GLN A 31 -11.25 -8.74 -7.91
CA GLN A 31 -10.71 -10.08 -8.26
C GLN A 31 -9.23 -10.29 -7.92
N ASP A 32 -8.47 -9.20 -7.76
CA ASP A 32 -7.03 -9.23 -7.44
C ASP A 32 -6.72 -8.50 -6.12
N GLN A 33 -7.73 -8.25 -5.30
CA GLN A 33 -7.61 -7.59 -4.01
C GLN A 33 -7.83 -8.60 -2.89
N CYS A 34 -7.05 -8.50 -1.83
CA CYS A 34 -7.04 -9.48 -0.74
C CYS A 34 -8.24 -9.36 0.19
N ASN A 35 -8.92 -8.19 0.20
CA ASN A 35 -10.08 -7.95 1.05
C ASN A 35 -9.81 -8.32 2.52
N ILE A 36 -8.66 -7.89 3.03
CA ILE A 36 -8.24 -8.12 4.41
C ILE A 36 -9.24 -7.41 5.32
N ASN A 37 -9.99 -8.19 6.11
CA ASN A 37 -10.96 -7.64 7.05
C ASN A 37 -10.27 -7.23 8.33
N VAL A 38 -10.54 -6.01 8.79
CA VAL A 38 -10.06 -5.54 10.08
C VAL A 38 -11.24 -5.26 11.00
N PRO A 39 -11.25 -5.82 12.24
CA PRO A 39 -12.43 -5.82 13.10
C PRO A 39 -13.05 -4.44 13.37
N ASP A 40 -12.25 -3.37 13.39
CA ASP A 40 -12.72 -2.00 13.66
C ASP A 40 -13.29 -1.28 12.42
N PHE A 41 -13.25 -1.95 11.26
CA PHE A 41 -13.58 -1.40 9.94
C PHE A 41 -14.47 -2.39 9.15
N GLU A 42 -15.62 -2.75 9.72
CA GLU A 42 -16.58 -3.63 9.05
C GLU A 42 -17.46 -2.89 8.03
N GLY A 43 -17.89 -3.62 6.99
CA GLY A 43 -18.77 -3.10 5.94
C GLY A 43 -18.08 -2.24 4.88
N GLU A 44 -18.82 -1.87 3.83
CA GLU A 44 -18.28 -1.10 2.69
C GLU A 44 -17.73 0.29 3.12
N GLU A 45 -18.40 0.94 4.07
CA GLU A 45 -17.96 2.22 4.63
C GLU A 45 -16.67 2.07 5.46
N GLY A 46 -16.54 0.96 6.19
CA GLY A 46 -15.33 0.61 6.94
C GLY A 46 -14.14 0.35 6.02
N ALA A 47 -14.32 -0.47 4.97
CA ALA A 47 -13.28 -0.77 4.00
C ALA A 47 -12.78 0.50 3.28
N ASN A 48 -13.69 1.40 2.87
CA ASN A 48 -13.29 2.64 2.25
C ASN A 48 -12.53 3.57 3.22
N ARG A 49 -12.98 3.68 4.48
CA ARG A 49 -12.26 4.43 5.52
C ARG A 49 -10.84 3.86 5.72
N LEU A 50 -10.73 2.54 5.73
CA LEU A 50 -9.47 1.84 5.91
C LEU A 50 -8.49 2.08 4.75
N ILE A 51 -8.97 2.08 3.51
CA ILE A 51 -8.14 2.44 2.34
C ILE A 51 -7.64 3.88 2.46
N VAL A 52 -8.50 4.81 2.86
CA VAL A 52 -8.13 6.23 3.03
C VAL A 52 -7.09 6.43 4.13
N GLU A 53 -7.28 5.80 5.29
CA GLU A 53 -6.33 5.88 6.41
C GLU A 53 -4.99 5.23 6.03
N CYS A 54 -5.02 4.04 5.43
CA CYS A 54 -3.84 3.36 4.91
C CYS A 54 -3.05 4.25 3.93
N GLN A 55 -3.75 4.88 2.99
CA GLN A 55 -3.12 5.76 2.00
C GLN A 55 -2.48 6.97 2.68
N ALA A 56 -3.20 7.61 3.62
CA ALA A 56 -2.71 8.78 4.33
C ALA A 56 -1.44 8.47 5.14
N THR A 57 -1.42 7.35 5.88
CA THR A 57 -0.24 6.93 6.65
C THR A 57 0.95 6.63 5.74
N CYS A 58 0.74 5.92 4.63
CA CYS A 58 1.82 5.65 3.68
C CYS A 58 2.35 6.93 3.04
N GLU A 59 1.47 7.84 2.61
CA GLU A 59 1.88 9.11 2.01
C GLU A 59 2.64 9.99 3.02
N GLU A 60 2.20 10.03 4.28
CA GLU A 60 2.91 10.72 5.36
C GLU A 60 4.32 10.13 5.55
N ALA A 61 4.43 8.81 5.65
CA ALA A 61 5.72 8.13 5.74
C ALA A 61 6.64 8.44 4.56
N MET A 62 6.10 8.50 3.34
CA MET A 62 6.85 8.85 2.13
C MET A 62 7.42 10.28 2.14
N THR A 63 6.87 11.18 2.95
CA THR A 63 7.43 12.53 3.15
C THR A 63 8.50 12.61 4.25
N ASN A 64 8.58 11.59 5.10
CA ASN A 64 9.53 11.52 6.20
C ASN A 64 10.80 10.78 5.77
N THR A 65 11.96 11.43 5.87
CA THR A 65 13.26 10.79 5.58
C THR A 65 13.80 10.08 6.82
N GLY A 66 14.22 8.81 6.68
CA GLY A 66 14.69 8.02 7.82
C GLY A 66 15.58 6.83 7.47
N THR A 67 15.73 5.93 8.45
CA THR A 67 16.41 4.65 8.29
C THR A 67 15.41 3.52 8.49
N VAL A 68 15.63 2.39 7.82
CA VAL A 68 14.77 1.20 7.96
C VAL A 68 14.71 0.70 9.41
N GLY A 69 15.82 0.78 10.14
CA GLY A 69 15.88 0.27 11.52
C GLY A 69 15.70 -1.25 11.55
N THR A 70 14.82 -1.73 12.44
CA THR A 70 14.44 -3.14 12.58
C THR A 70 13.16 -3.49 11.82
N TYR A 71 12.70 -2.60 10.94
CA TYR A 71 11.49 -2.81 10.13
C TYR A 71 11.70 -3.98 9.16
N ASP A 72 10.87 -5.03 9.29
CA ASP A 72 10.83 -6.15 8.37
C ASP A 72 9.36 -6.50 8.04
N PRO A 73 8.86 -6.12 6.85
CA PRO A 73 7.47 -6.36 6.48
C PRO A 73 7.19 -7.83 6.13
N ASN A 74 8.25 -8.63 5.92
CA ASN A 74 8.13 -10.05 5.61
C ASN A 74 8.07 -10.92 6.87
N SER A 75 8.24 -10.31 8.05
CA SER A 75 8.10 -11.02 9.31
C SER A 75 6.63 -11.00 9.74
N ASN A 76 6.09 -12.15 10.13
CA ASN A 76 4.76 -12.26 10.74
C ASN A 76 4.79 -11.99 12.26
N THR A 77 5.89 -11.44 12.77
CA THR A 77 6.01 -11.10 14.18
C THR A 77 5.02 -9.98 14.48
N ASP A 78 3.98 -10.33 15.24
CA ASP A 78 2.88 -9.54 15.86
C ASP A 78 3.33 -8.26 16.61
N THR A 79 4.60 -7.87 16.49
CA THR A 79 5.09 -6.55 16.86
C THR A 79 4.47 -5.52 15.94
N LYS A 80 3.66 -4.63 16.51
CA LYS A 80 3.13 -3.42 15.88
C LYS A 80 4.24 -2.70 15.10
N ILE A 81 4.27 -2.85 13.77
CA ILE A 81 5.28 -2.18 12.94
C ILE A 81 4.61 -1.02 12.21
N ASP A 82 4.75 0.18 12.78
CA ASP A 82 4.32 1.43 12.15
C ASP A 82 5.29 1.81 11.02
N ILE A 83 4.76 2.19 9.86
CA ILE A 83 5.54 2.71 8.75
C ILE A 83 5.84 4.19 9.05
N ALA A 84 7.09 4.52 9.38
CA ALA A 84 7.45 5.86 9.86
C ALA A 84 8.18 6.72 8.82
N ASN A 85 8.78 6.12 7.79
CA ASN A 85 9.60 6.83 6.82
C ASN A 85 9.58 6.20 5.42
N GLU A 86 10.13 6.92 4.46
CA GLU A 86 10.13 6.62 3.04
C GLU A 86 10.72 5.26 2.70
N LYS A 87 11.75 4.83 3.43
CA LYS A 87 12.40 3.53 3.20
C LYS A 87 11.55 2.37 3.71
N GLN A 88 10.90 2.55 4.85
CA GLN A 88 9.98 1.56 5.40
C GLN A 88 8.74 1.43 4.52
N ALA A 89 8.21 2.56 4.04
CA ALA A 89 7.08 2.58 3.10
C ALA A 89 7.43 1.87 1.79
N ALA A 90 8.62 2.10 1.23
CA ALA A 90 9.07 1.37 0.05
C ALA A 90 9.12 -0.15 0.27
N LEU A 91 9.75 -0.61 1.36
CA LEU A 91 9.83 -2.04 1.69
C LEU A 91 8.45 -2.66 1.91
N TRP A 92 7.56 -1.92 2.55
CA TRP A 92 6.17 -2.35 2.76
C TRP A 92 5.43 -2.53 1.44
N MET A 93 5.47 -1.52 0.56
CA MET A 93 4.80 -1.57 -0.74
C MET A 93 5.34 -2.73 -1.59
N ASP A 94 6.65 -2.98 -1.56
CA ASP A 94 7.27 -4.13 -2.23
C ASP A 94 6.82 -5.48 -1.63
N CYS A 95 6.67 -5.56 -0.30
CA CYS A 95 6.15 -6.75 0.37
C CYS A 95 4.73 -7.06 -0.11
N VAL A 96 3.84 -6.08 -0.11
CA VAL A 96 2.45 -6.25 -0.57
C VAL A 96 2.41 -6.62 -2.06
N ALA A 97 3.24 -6.00 -2.90
CA ALA A 97 3.25 -6.30 -4.34
C ALA A 97 3.74 -7.71 -4.69
N THR A 98 4.50 -8.36 -3.81
CA THR A 98 5.12 -9.67 -4.07
C THR A 98 4.54 -10.81 -3.23
N THR A 99 3.80 -10.48 -2.18
CA THR A 99 3.18 -11.44 -1.27
C THR A 99 1.80 -11.85 -1.77
N SER A 100 1.41 -13.10 -1.54
CA SER A 100 0.06 -13.59 -1.88
C SER A 100 -0.95 -13.23 -0.79
N CYS A 101 -2.23 -13.10 -1.16
CA CYS A 101 -3.30 -12.84 -0.18
C CYS A 101 -3.35 -13.90 0.93
N ASP A 102 -3.10 -15.18 0.62
CA ASP A 102 -3.01 -16.27 1.61
C ASP A 102 -1.95 -16.02 2.70
N ASN A 103 -0.90 -15.27 2.39
CA ASN A 103 0.13 -14.90 3.37
C ASN A 103 -0.24 -13.58 4.05
N MET A 104 -0.84 -12.63 3.35
CA MET A 104 -1.34 -11.40 3.98
C MET A 104 -2.42 -11.69 5.03
N ASP A 105 -3.31 -12.65 4.79
CA ASP A 105 -4.29 -13.15 5.77
C ASP A 105 -3.64 -13.76 7.01
N LYS A 106 -2.37 -14.18 6.92
CA LYS A 106 -1.58 -14.72 8.04
C LYS A 106 -0.75 -13.65 8.76
N GLY A 107 -0.95 -12.37 8.44
CA GLY A 107 -0.28 -11.25 9.09
C GLY A 107 1.01 -10.79 8.41
N PHE A 108 1.32 -11.25 7.20
CA PHE A 108 2.47 -10.72 6.45
C PHE A 108 2.13 -9.38 5.81
N CYS A 109 3.10 -8.46 5.75
CA CYS A 109 2.95 -7.13 5.16
C CYS A 109 1.79 -6.28 5.72
N GLN A 110 1.21 -6.63 6.88
CA GLN A 110 0.10 -5.87 7.46
C GLN A 110 0.65 -4.67 8.26
N PRO A 111 0.37 -3.42 7.85
CA PRO A 111 0.64 -2.28 8.70
C PRO A 111 -0.39 -2.31 9.84
N HIS A 112 0.09 -2.24 11.08
CA HIS A 112 -0.80 -2.09 12.23
C HIS A 112 -1.11 -0.60 12.42
N TYR A 113 -2.36 -0.27 12.76
CA TYR A 113 -2.82 1.06 13.16
C TYR A 113 -3.32 1.01 14.61
#